data_AF-A0A6M2E4Q6-F1
#
_entry.id   AF-A0A6M2E4Q6-F1
#
_cell.length_a   1.000
_cell.length_b   1.000
_cell.length_c   1.000
_cell.angle_alpha   90.00
_cell.angle_beta   90.00
_cell.angle_gamma   90.00
#
_symmetry.space_group_name_H-M   'P 1'
#
loop_
_entity.id
_entity.type
_entity.pdbx_description
1 polymer ?
#
loop_
_entity_poly.entity_id
_entity_poly.type
_entity_poly.pdbx_seq_one_letter_code
_entity_poly.pdbx_strand_id
1 'polypeptide(L)'
;MQAIEYVLGILLACAVSDARSRCKQDLLGATLEYMPDAWQLIDKHRLQFHLMFTSKGGLNDSNYKCLTTLKTEAIRKYKWERKLFYSVFPNENTTRISWSVVGSRKASECHVYDNLITASDSKGRKKPDWRSNVLYTDYKTCVLLSSRRLGYQVWAAKDYVREHREIPYICVLLYEVYAGLVKHWVYDWNVCSSRTSKII
;
A
#
# COMPACT_ATOMS: atom_id res chain seq x y z
N MET A 1 6.12 47.88 21.40
CA MET A 1 5.92 46.41 21.46
C MET A 1 5.15 45.87 20.27
N GLN A 2 4.08 46.52 19.78
CA GLN A 2 3.29 46.05 18.62
C GLN A 2 4.10 45.75 17.34
N ALA A 3 5.09 46.56 16.96
CA ALA A 3 5.84 46.38 15.71
C ALA A 3 6.62 45.04 15.65
N ILE A 4 7.09 44.53 16.79
CA ILE A 4 7.84 43.28 16.87
C ILE A 4 6.89 42.08 16.68
N GLU A 5 5.68 42.15 17.23
CA GLU A 5 4.66 41.11 17.09
C GLU A 5 4.18 40.98 15.63
N TYR A 6 4.00 42.10 14.93
CA TYR A 6 3.67 42.09 13.49
C TYR A 6 4.78 41.49 12.63
N VAL A 7 6.04 41.84 12.90
CA VAL A 7 7.20 41.29 12.18
C VAL A 7 7.35 39.79 12.44
N LEU A 8 7.15 39.33 13.68
CA LEU A 8 7.14 37.90 14.01
C LEU A 8 5.99 37.18 13.31
N GLY A 9 4.79 37.76 13.28
CA GLY A 9 3.63 37.18 12.58
C GLY A 9 3.86 37.03 11.08
N ILE A 10 4.47 38.03 10.44
CA ILE A 10 4.83 37.99 9.01
C ILE A 10 5.93 36.94 8.75
N LEU A 11 6.96 36.88 9.59
CA LEU A 11 8.04 35.88 9.47
C LEU A 11 7.52 34.44 9.65
N LEU A 12 6.61 34.21 10.60
CA LEU A 12 5.92 32.94 10.78
C LEU A 12 5.08 32.58 9.56
N ALA A 13 4.29 33.51 9.03
CA ALA A 13 3.49 33.28 7.82
C ALA A 13 4.37 32.96 6.60
N CYS A 14 5.48 33.68 6.42
CA CYS A 14 6.45 33.42 5.35
C CYS A 14 7.14 32.04 5.51
N ALA A 15 7.59 31.69 6.71
CA ALA A 15 8.21 30.39 6.98
C ALA A 15 7.23 29.22 6.75
N VAL A 16 5.97 29.37 7.16
CA VAL A 16 4.91 28.37 6.92
C VAL A 16 4.60 28.25 5.43
N SER A 17 4.59 29.37 4.69
CA SER A 17 4.35 29.35 3.24
C SER A 17 5.49 28.68 2.46
N ASP A 18 6.74 28.90 2.84
CA ASP A 18 7.91 28.27 2.20
C ASP A 18 8.05 26.79 2.59
N ALA A 19 7.63 26.41 3.81
CA ALA A 19 7.50 25.00 4.18
C ALA A 19 6.39 24.30 3.37
N ARG A 20 5.26 24.97 3.11
CA ARG A 20 4.18 24.45 2.24
C ARG A 20 4.62 24.34 0.77
N SER A 21 5.42 25.28 0.26
CA SER A 21 5.91 25.26 -1.13
C SER A 21 6.81 24.05 -1.42
N ARG A 22 7.58 23.60 -0.42
CA ARG A 22 8.47 22.42 -0.51
C ARG A 22 7.73 21.09 -0.35
N CYS A 23 6.57 21.11 0.30
CA CYS A 23 5.81 19.91 0.61
C CYS A 23 4.63 19.69 -0.33
N LYS A 24 4.91 19.04 -1.47
CA LYS A 24 3.87 18.57 -2.38
C LYS A 24 3.18 17.32 -1.80
N GLN A 25 2.03 17.53 -1.18
CA GLN A 25 1.14 16.46 -0.75
C GLN A 25 0.36 15.89 -1.94
N ASP A 26 -0.10 14.65 -1.81
CA ASP A 26 -1.04 14.08 -2.76
C ASP A 26 -2.46 14.62 -2.51
N LEU A 27 -3.43 14.21 -3.35
CA LEU A 27 -4.80 14.73 -3.28
C LEU A 27 -5.41 14.56 -1.89
N LEU A 28 -5.23 13.40 -1.26
CA LEU A 28 -5.78 13.08 0.06
C LEU A 28 -5.09 13.88 1.16
N GLY A 29 -3.77 14.01 1.14
CA GLY A 29 -3.05 14.84 2.10
C GLY A 29 -3.43 16.31 1.99
N ALA A 30 -3.56 16.83 0.77
CA ALA A 30 -3.86 18.25 0.52
C ALA A 30 -5.33 18.62 0.80
N THR A 31 -6.27 17.70 0.56
CA THR A 31 -7.72 18.00 0.62
C THR A 31 -8.36 17.51 1.90
N LEU A 32 -7.93 16.35 2.40
CA LEU A 32 -8.56 15.67 3.55
C LEU A 32 -7.62 15.57 4.75
N GLU A 33 -6.42 16.16 4.67
CA GLU A 33 -5.38 16.09 5.70
C GLU A 33 -5.05 14.64 6.11
N TYR A 34 -5.28 13.69 5.19
CA TYR A 34 -5.10 12.28 5.45
C TYR A 34 -3.68 11.84 5.10
N MET A 35 -2.97 11.26 6.07
CA MET A 35 -1.62 10.72 5.91
C MET A 35 -1.56 9.28 6.45
N PRO A 36 -1.45 8.26 5.58
CA PRO A 36 -1.42 6.88 6.02
C PRO A 36 -0.08 6.51 6.67
N ASP A 37 -0.15 5.61 7.66
CA ASP A 37 1.00 4.99 8.32
C ASP A 37 1.22 3.57 7.75
N ALA A 38 2.22 3.45 6.88
CA ALA A 38 2.67 2.20 6.31
C ALA A 38 3.19 1.21 7.36
N TRP A 39 3.77 1.69 8.47
CA TRP A 39 4.18 0.82 9.56
C TRP A 39 2.96 0.18 10.24
N GLN A 40 1.95 0.97 10.58
CA GLN A 40 0.69 0.48 11.14
C GLN A 40 0.05 -0.60 10.25
N LEU A 41 0.18 -0.48 8.93
CA LEU A 41 -0.29 -1.49 7.99
C LEU A 41 0.54 -2.80 8.09
N ILE A 42 1.86 -2.74 7.99
CA ILE A 42 2.71 -3.96 7.90
C ILE A 42 3.00 -4.61 9.26
N ASP A 43 2.85 -3.88 10.36
CA ASP A 43 3.08 -4.40 11.72
C ASP A 43 2.01 -5.42 12.16
N LYS A 44 0.89 -5.50 11.43
CA LYS A 44 -0.19 -6.46 11.69
C LYS A 44 0.23 -7.90 11.42
N HIS A 45 0.17 -8.75 12.44
CA HIS A 45 0.45 -10.18 12.32
C HIS A 45 -0.42 -10.86 11.25
N ARG A 46 -1.70 -10.51 11.16
CA ARG A 46 -2.61 -10.97 10.11
C ARG A 46 -2.78 -9.85 9.09
N LEU A 47 -2.10 -9.99 7.96
CA LEU A 47 -2.20 -9.09 6.82
C LEU A 47 -2.70 -9.91 5.64
N GLN A 48 -4.01 -10.13 5.57
CA GLN A 48 -4.67 -11.01 4.59
C GLN A 48 -5.40 -10.19 3.54
N PHE A 49 -4.69 -9.77 2.49
CA PHE A 49 -5.22 -8.96 1.41
C PHE A 49 -4.95 -9.61 0.06
N HIS A 50 -5.96 -9.60 -0.81
CA HIS A 50 -5.83 -9.94 -2.21
C HIS A 50 -5.40 -8.71 -3.01
N LEU A 51 -4.43 -8.86 -3.91
CA LEU A 51 -4.21 -7.87 -4.96
C LEU A 51 -5.32 -8.03 -6.00
N MET A 52 -6.20 -7.04 -6.10
CA MET A 52 -7.38 -7.09 -6.98
C MET A 52 -7.00 -6.73 -8.41
N PHE A 53 -6.45 -5.53 -8.60
CA PHE A 53 -6.03 -5.04 -9.89
C PHE A 53 -4.96 -3.95 -9.77
N THR A 54 -4.28 -3.69 -10.90
CA THR A 54 -3.24 -2.67 -11.03
C THR A 54 -3.47 -1.76 -12.23
N SER A 55 -2.89 -0.56 -12.22
CA SER A 55 -2.98 0.37 -13.34
C SER A 55 -1.93 0.14 -14.43
N LYS A 56 -0.91 -0.67 -14.14
CA LYS A 56 0.04 -1.17 -15.14
C LYS A 56 -0.01 -2.69 -15.22
N GLY A 57 -0.08 -3.24 -16.42
CA GLY A 57 -0.12 -4.69 -16.69
C GLY A 57 1.19 -5.45 -16.43
N GLY A 58 2.07 -4.94 -15.57
CA GLY A 58 3.38 -5.55 -15.28
C GLY A 58 3.32 -6.89 -14.53
N LEU A 59 2.11 -7.38 -14.22
CA LEU A 59 1.84 -8.67 -13.57
C LEU A 59 1.01 -9.62 -14.45
N ASN A 60 0.83 -9.31 -15.74
CA ASN A 60 0.05 -10.14 -16.67
C ASN A 60 0.68 -11.54 -16.93
N ASP A 61 1.83 -11.82 -16.34
CA ASP A 61 2.46 -13.14 -16.39
C ASP A 61 1.85 -14.04 -15.31
N SER A 62 1.52 -15.29 -15.65
CA SER A 62 0.76 -16.25 -14.82
C SER A 62 1.28 -16.35 -13.38
N ASN A 63 2.57 -16.10 -13.17
CA ASN A 63 3.30 -16.11 -11.91
C ASN A 63 2.68 -15.33 -10.73
N TYR A 64 1.80 -14.36 -10.95
CA TYR A 64 1.23 -13.51 -9.90
C TYR A 64 -0.30 -13.58 -9.77
N LYS A 65 -0.96 -14.49 -10.49
CA LYS A 65 -2.42 -14.68 -10.39
C LYS A 65 -2.82 -15.01 -8.93
N CYS A 66 -3.94 -14.43 -8.48
CA CYS A 66 -4.45 -14.57 -7.10
C CYS A 66 -3.44 -14.19 -6.00
N LEU A 67 -2.53 -13.24 -6.25
CA LEU A 67 -1.57 -12.79 -5.23
C LEU A 67 -2.29 -12.34 -3.95
N THR A 68 -1.93 -12.99 -2.84
CA THR A 68 -2.58 -12.80 -1.54
C THR A 68 -1.53 -12.71 -0.44
N THR A 69 -1.55 -11.66 0.36
CA THR A 69 -0.76 -11.60 1.60
C THR A 69 -1.38 -12.51 2.67
N LEU A 70 -0.54 -13.08 3.54
CA LEU A 70 -0.98 -14.06 4.54
C LEU A 70 -0.76 -13.57 5.96
N LYS A 71 0.49 -13.23 6.29
CA LYS A 71 0.91 -12.81 7.62
C LYS A 71 2.22 -12.04 7.56
N THR A 72 2.51 -11.33 8.64
CA THR A 72 3.83 -10.73 8.87
C THR A 72 4.46 -11.28 10.15
N GLU A 73 5.78 -11.42 10.14
CA GLU A 73 6.57 -11.83 11.29
C GLU A 73 7.64 -10.77 11.60
N ALA A 74 7.85 -10.48 12.89
CA ALA A 74 8.88 -9.55 13.32
C ALA A 74 10.27 -10.10 13.06
N ILE A 75 11.18 -9.24 12.60
CA ILE A 75 12.60 -9.59 12.46
C ILE A 75 13.34 -9.03 13.67
N ARG A 76 13.82 -9.89 14.58
CA ARG A 76 14.40 -9.49 15.88
C ARG A 76 15.46 -8.37 15.80
N LYS A 77 16.24 -8.31 14.72
CA LYS A 77 17.33 -7.33 14.53
C LYS A 77 16.89 -6.01 13.89
N TYR A 78 15.71 -5.94 13.27
CA TYR A 78 15.30 -4.81 12.45
C TYR A 78 13.90 -4.35 12.87
N LYS A 79 13.85 -3.31 13.71
CA LYS A 79 12.60 -2.79 14.30
C LYS A 79 11.56 -2.40 13.26
N TRP A 80 11.99 -1.85 12.13
CA TRP A 80 11.12 -1.32 11.07
C TRP A 80 11.03 -2.24 9.84
N GLU A 81 11.32 -3.54 10.04
CA GLU A 81 11.19 -4.54 9.00
C GLU A 81 10.41 -5.77 9.49
N ARG A 82 9.62 -6.34 8.59
CA ARG A 82 8.83 -7.54 8.81
C ARG A 82 9.06 -8.53 7.69
N LYS A 83 9.01 -9.83 8.00
CA LYS A 83 8.91 -10.87 6.97
C LYS A 83 7.44 -10.98 6.55
N LEU A 84 7.14 -10.65 5.30
CA LEU A 84 5.81 -10.78 4.71
C LEU A 84 5.70 -12.10 3.96
N PHE A 85 4.74 -12.93 4.35
CA PHE A 85 4.37 -14.15 3.65
C PHE A 85 3.22 -13.88 2.71
N TYR A 86 3.30 -14.44 1.51
CA TYR A 86 2.27 -14.31 0.49
C TYR A 86 2.13 -15.60 -0.31
N SER A 87 0.96 -15.80 -0.90
CA SER A 87 0.67 -16.89 -1.83
C SER A 87 0.31 -16.35 -3.20
N VAL A 88 0.70 -17.10 -4.22
CA VAL A 88 0.25 -16.91 -5.61
C VAL A 88 -0.30 -18.23 -6.14
N PHE A 89 -1.13 -18.13 -7.16
CA PHE A 89 -1.77 -19.27 -7.81
C PHE A 89 -1.47 -19.26 -9.31
N PRO A 90 -0.22 -19.64 -9.69
CA PRO A 90 0.23 -19.48 -11.06
C PRO A 90 -0.53 -20.38 -12.06
N ASN A 91 -1.05 -21.51 -11.58
CA ASN A 91 -1.76 -22.51 -12.37
C ASN A 91 -2.95 -23.03 -11.55
N GLU A 92 -3.97 -23.60 -12.23
CA GLU A 92 -5.24 -24.03 -11.61
C GLU A 92 -5.13 -25.11 -10.51
N ASN A 93 -3.96 -25.71 -10.30
CA ASN A 93 -3.74 -26.75 -9.30
C ASN A 93 -2.60 -26.48 -8.33
N THR A 94 -1.91 -25.35 -8.43
CA THR A 94 -0.68 -25.12 -7.66
C THR A 94 -0.77 -23.80 -6.90
N THR A 95 -0.77 -23.89 -5.57
CA THR A 95 -0.54 -22.72 -4.70
C THR A 95 0.93 -22.67 -4.34
N ARG A 96 1.57 -21.54 -4.60
CA ARG A 96 2.95 -21.30 -4.19
C ARG A 96 2.98 -20.27 -3.07
N ILE A 97 3.55 -20.65 -1.94
CA ILE A 97 3.82 -19.74 -0.82
C ILE A 97 5.26 -19.26 -0.92
N SER A 98 5.47 -17.98 -0.69
CA SER A 98 6.79 -17.36 -0.68
C SER A 98 6.81 -16.23 0.35
N TRP A 99 7.98 -15.67 0.59
CA TRP A 99 8.13 -14.56 1.52
C TRP A 99 9.12 -13.52 1.01
N SER A 100 8.97 -12.31 1.53
CA SER A 100 9.87 -11.17 1.29
C SER A 100 10.10 -10.42 2.59
N VAL A 101 11.14 -9.59 2.64
CA VAL A 101 11.30 -8.62 3.73
C VAL A 101 10.67 -7.32 3.29
N VAL A 102 9.76 -6.78 4.09
CA VAL A 102 9.16 -5.48 3.87
C VAL A 102 9.53 -4.54 5.01
N GLY A 103 9.71 -3.26 4.70
CA GLY A 103 9.98 -2.24 5.72
C GLY A 103 9.29 -0.93 5.38
N SER A 104 9.10 -0.08 6.39
CA SER A 104 8.50 1.25 6.24
C SER A 104 9.56 2.34 6.26
N ARG A 105 9.29 3.45 5.57
CA ARG A 105 10.03 4.71 5.68
C ARG A 105 9.17 5.87 5.18
N LYS A 106 9.59 7.10 5.45
CA LYS A 106 9.02 8.29 4.83
C LYS A 106 9.43 8.41 3.36
N ALA A 107 8.48 8.77 2.49
CA ALA A 107 8.79 9.13 1.10
C ALA A 107 9.50 10.49 1.01
N SER A 108 9.18 11.40 1.94
CA SER A 108 9.79 12.73 2.10
C SER A 108 9.63 13.24 3.54
N GLU A 109 10.37 14.28 3.91
CA GLU A 109 10.28 14.91 5.24
C GLU A 109 8.89 15.51 5.56
N CYS A 110 8.08 15.72 4.53
CA CYS A 110 6.74 16.29 4.63
C CYS A 110 5.68 15.34 5.22
N HIS A 111 5.99 14.06 5.35
CA HIS A 111 5.07 13.08 5.91
C HIS A 111 5.28 12.97 7.42
N VAL A 112 4.19 13.03 8.19
CA VAL A 112 4.24 12.81 9.64
C VAL A 112 4.66 11.37 9.94
N TYR A 113 4.06 10.41 9.24
CA TYR A 113 4.31 8.97 9.37
C TYR A 113 5.08 8.40 8.17
N ASP A 114 5.61 7.19 8.34
CA ASP A 114 6.15 6.42 7.22
C ASP A 114 5.03 6.09 6.25
N ASN A 115 5.12 6.52 5.00
CA ASN A 115 4.10 6.23 3.98
C ASN A 115 4.64 5.38 2.82
N LEU A 116 5.91 4.97 2.88
CA LEU A 116 6.55 4.19 1.83
C LEU A 116 6.90 2.79 2.31
N ILE A 117 6.33 1.78 1.65
CA ILE A 117 6.69 0.38 1.81
C ILE A 117 7.87 0.07 0.89
N THR A 118 8.90 -0.55 1.46
CA THR A 118 10.05 -1.09 0.73
C THR A 118 9.98 -2.61 0.74
N ALA A 119 10.51 -3.25 -0.30
CA ALA A 119 10.62 -4.70 -0.37
C ALA A 119 12.06 -5.10 -0.69
N SER A 120 12.48 -6.20 -0.08
CA SER A 120 13.74 -6.89 -0.32
C SER A 120 13.46 -8.38 -0.50
N ASP A 121 14.27 -9.05 -1.32
CA ASP A 121 14.13 -10.49 -1.50
C ASP A 121 14.53 -11.27 -0.23
N SER A 122 14.36 -12.60 -0.27
CA SER A 122 14.68 -13.48 0.85
C SER A 122 16.16 -13.49 1.26
N LYS A 123 17.05 -12.93 0.42
CA LYS A 123 18.48 -12.76 0.70
C LYS A 123 18.81 -11.34 1.18
N GLY A 124 17.80 -10.52 1.47
CA GLY A 124 17.97 -9.13 1.91
C GLY A 124 18.39 -8.17 0.80
N ARG A 125 18.37 -8.59 -0.48
CA ARG A 125 18.72 -7.70 -1.59
C ARG A 125 17.55 -6.77 -1.84
N LYS A 126 17.81 -5.46 -1.66
CA LYS A 126 16.82 -4.40 -1.90
C LYS A 126 16.28 -4.49 -3.31
N LYS A 127 14.97 -4.30 -3.46
CA LYS A 127 14.27 -4.27 -4.75
C LYS A 127 13.67 -2.88 -4.96
N PRO A 128 14.43 -1.89 -5.47
CA PRO A 128 13.98 -0.51 -5.57
C PRO A 128 12.68 -0.35 -6.37
N ASP A 129 12.49 -1.17 -7.41
CA ASP A 129 11.29 -1.14 -8.26
C ASP A 129 10.01 -1.60 -7.56
N TRP A 130 10.14 -2.23 -6.39
CA TRP A 130 9.03 -2.73 -5.58
C TRP A 130 8.70 -1.81 -4.40
N ARG A 131 9.25 -0.61 -4.40
CA ARG A 131 8.85 0.47 -3.48
C ARG A 131 7.44 0.94 -3.82
N SER A 132 6.57 0.96 -2.82
CA SER A 132 5.17 1.34 -2.97
C SER A 132 4.77 2.38 -1.93
N ASN A 133 4.28 3.54 -2.36
CA ASN A 133 3.66 4.50 -1.46
C ASN A 133 2.28 3.98 -1.07
N VAL A 134 1.94 4.07 0.21
CA VAL A 134 0.59 3.93 0.72
C VAL A 134 -0.12 5.25 0.48
N LEU A 135 -1.17 5.25 -0.34
CA LEU A 135 -1.98 6.43 -0.61
C LEU A 135 -3.21 6.47 0.29
N TYR A 136 -3.84 5.31 0.47
CA TYR A 136 -5.01 5.15 1.32
C TYR A 136 -5.04 3.78 1.97
N THR A 137 -5.49 3.73 3.22
CA THR A 137 -5.81 2.49 3.92
C THR A 137 -6.77 2.77 5.07
N ASP A 138 -7.85 2.00 5.16
CA ASP A 138 -8.69 1.97 6.38
C ASP A 138 -8.13 0.98 7.42
N TYR A 139 -6.99 0.36 7.10
CA TYR A 139 -6.29 -0.69 7.83
C TYR A 139 -7.10 -1.99 8.02
N LYS A 140 -8.31 -2.09 7.47
CA LYS A 140 -9.23 -3.19 7.75
C LYS A 140 -9.66 -3.90 6.48
N THR A 141 -10.21 -3.16 5.54
CA THR A 141 -10.87 -3.72 4.35
C THR A 141 -10.10 -3.40 3.08
N CYS A 142 -9.37 -2.29 3.02
CA CYS A 142 -8.72 -1.91 1.78
C CYS A 142 -7.43 -1.10 1.94
N VAL A 143 -6.53 -1.28 0.96
CA VAL A 143 -5.31 -0.51 0.78
C VAL A 143 -5.16 -0.10 -0.69
N LEU A 144 -4.89 1.18 -0.93
CA LEU A 144 -4.47 1.72 -2.23
C LEU A 144 -2.97 2.06 -2.17
N LEU A 145 -2.20 1.43 -3.04
CA LEU A 145 -0.76 1.68 -3.18
C LEU A 145 -0.42 2.30 -4.53
N SER A 146 0.70 3.01 -4.63
CA SER A 146 1.32 3.39 -5.91
C SER A 146 2.79 2.97 -5.98
N SER A 147 3.21 2.41 -7.10
CA SER A 147 4.60 2.04 -7.36
C SER A 147 5.01 2.32 -8.80
N ARG A 148 6.32 2.44 -9.05
CA ARG A 148 6.83 2.64 -10.41
C ARG A 148 6.49 1.47 -11.33
N ARG A 149 6.62 0.24 -10.81
CA ARG A 149 6.44 -1.01 -11.57
C ARG A 149 4.98 -1.33 -11.85
N LEU A 150 4.11 -1.23 -10.84
CA LEU A 150 2.71 -1.67 -10.93
C LEU A 150 1.73 -0.51 -11.16
N GLY A 151 2.20 0.73 -11.06
CA GLY A 151 1.32 1.88 -11.00
C GLY A 151 0.49 1.84 -9.72
N TYR A 152 -0.78 2.21 -9.82
CA TYR A 152 -1.73 2.14 -8.72
C TYR A 152 -2.22 0.71 -8.52
N GLN A 153 -2.40 0.29 -7.27
CA GLN A 153 -2.72 -1.08 -6.90
C GLN A 153 -3.82 -1.07 -5.85
N VAL A 154 -4.89 -1.82 -6.08
CA VAL A 154 -5.97 -1.99 -5.11
C VAL A 154 -5.84 -3.35 -4.44
N TRP A 155 -5.70 -3.33 -3.12
CA TRP A 155 -5.65 -4.50 -2.28
C TRP A 155 -6.90 -4.55 -1.39
N ALA A 156 -7.64 -5.66 -1.42
CA ALA A 156 -8.85 -5.84 -0.63
C ALA A 156 -8.68 -6.97 0.38
N ALA A 157 -9.21 -6.79 1.58
CA ALA A 157 -9.12 -7.78 2.64
C ALA A 157 -9.81 -9.08 2.22
N LYS A 158 -9.13 -10.20 2.45
CA LYS A 158 -9.60 -11.55 2.08
C LYS A 158 -10.99 -11.84 2.65
N ASP A 159 -11.22 -11.50 3.92
CA ASP A 159 -12.49 -11.77 4.58
C ASP A 159 -13.61 -10.90 4.00
N TYR A 160 -13.35 -9.62 3.72
CA TYR A 160 -14.33 -8.73 3.07
C TYR A 160 -14.73 -9.25 1.69
N VAL A 161 -13.75 -9.59 0.84
CA VAL A 161 -13.99 -10.13 -0.50
C VAL A 161 -14.78 -11.44 -0.44
N ARG A 162 -14.51 -12.30 0.55
CA ARG A 162 -15.23 -13.56 0.73
C ARG A 162 -16.70 -13.34 1.15
N GLU A 163 -16.93 -12.43 2.09
CA GLU A 163 -18.25 -12.18 2.69
C GLU A 163 -19.16 -11.37 1.76
N HIS A 164 -18.62 -10.33 1.14
CA HIS A 164 -19.40 -9.36 0.36
C HIS A 164 -19.32 -9.62 -1.15
N ARG A 165 -18.38 -10.46 -1.60
CA ARG A 165 -18.13 -10.75 -3.02
C ARG A 165 -17.89 -9.49 -3.88
N GLU A 166 -17.28 -8.49 -3.27
CA GLU A 166 -16.97 -7.22 -3.92
C GLU A 166 -15.67 -6.62 -3.37
N ILE A 167 -15.24 -5.50 -3.94
CA ILE A 167 -14.12 -4.70 -3.46
C ILE A 167 -14.69 -3.50 -2.70
N PRO A 168 -14.13 -3.10 -1.54
CA PRO A 168 -14.57 -1.91 -0.84
C PRO A 168 -14.62 -0.69 -1.77
N TYR A 169 -15.82 -0.13 -1.93
CA TYR A 169 -16.10 0.90 -2.94
C TYR A 169 -15.14 2.09 -2.87
N ILE A 170 -14.79 2.54 -1.67
CA ILE A 170 -13.89 3.68 -1.46
C ILE A 170 -12.54 3.51 -2.17
N CYS A 171 -11.98 2.30 -2.21
CA CYS A 171 -10.73 2.07 -2.91
C CYS A 171 -10.86 2.04 -4.42
N VAL A 172 -12.00 1.57 -4.93
CA VAL A 172 -12.27 1.61 -6.36
C VAL A 172 -12.42 3.06 -6.80
N LEU A 173 -13.20 3.85 -6.04
CA LEU A 173 -13.37 5.27 -6.29
C LEU A 173 -12.04 6.02 -6.26
N LEU A 174 -11.26 5.86 -5.20
CA LEU A 174 -9.95 6.52 -5.09
C LEU A 174 -9.01 6.08 -6.21
N TYR A 175 -8.97 4.79 -6.53
CA TYR A 175 -8.20 4.32 -7.68
C TYR A 175 -8.59 5.05 -8.96
N GLU A 176 -9.89 5.18 -9.25
CA GLU A 176 -10.38 5.82 -10.48
C GLU A 176 -10.02 7.31 -10.52
N VAL A 177 -10.03 7.98 -9.37
CA VAL A 177 -9.56 9.38 -9.25
C VAL A 177 -8.07 9.51 -9.56
N TYR A 178 -7.23 8.57 -9.08
CA TYR A 178 -5.78 8.65 -9.24
C TYR A 178 -5.26 8.08 -10.58
N ALA A 179 -5.91 7.05 -11.12
CA ALA A 179 -5.41 6.19 -12.19
C ALA A 179 -6.32 6.13 -13.43
N GLY A 180 -7.55 6.64 -13.33
CA GLY A 180 -8.57 6.48 -14.37
C GLY A 180 -9.21 5.09 -14.40
N LEU A 181 -9.80 4.73 -15.53
CA LEU A 181 -10.69 3.56 -15.62
C LEU A 181 -10.00 2.25 -15.99
N VAL A 182 -8.77 2.28 -16.51
CA VAL A 182 -8.03 1.09 -16.95
C VAL A 182 -7.67 0.24 -15.73
N LYS A 183 -7.97 -1.06 -15.77
CA LYS A 183 -7.67 -2.01 -14.69
C LYS A 183 -7.07 -3.29 -15.27
N HIS A 184 -5.90 -3.68 -14.78
CA HIS A 184 -5.29 -4.97 -15.06
C HIS A 184 -5.55 -5.91 -13.88
N TRP A 185 -6.46 -6.86 -14.07
CA TRP A 185 -6.92 -7.75 -13.00
C TRP A 185 -5.88 -8.80 -12.64
N VAL A 186 -5.62 -8.91 -11.35
CA VAL A 186 -4.76 -9.95 -10.74
C VAL A 186 -5.61 -10.99 -10.01
N TYR A 187 -6.72 -10.53 -9.43
CA TYR A 187 -7.73 -11.39 -8.83
C TYR A 187 -8.74 -11.84 -9.88
N ASP A 188 -8.95 -13.14 -9.95
CA ASP A 188 -9.92 -13.82 -10.80
C ASP A 188 -11.04 -14.35 -9.90
N TRP A 189 -12.25 -13.83 -10.07
CA TRP A 189 -13.41 -14.19 -9.24
C TRP A 189 -13.81 -15.65 -9.33
N ASN A 190 -13.55 -16.33 -10.44
CA ASN A 190 -13.91 -17.74 -10.62
C ASN A 190 -12.84 -18.67 -10.03
N VAL A 191 -11.58 -18.25 -10.11
CA VAL A 191 -10.43 -19.08 -9.70
C VAL A 191 -10.02 -18.82 -8.25
N CYS A 192 -9.92 -17.55 -7.83
CA CYS A 192 -9.39 -17.20 -6.52
C CYS A 192 -10.42 -17.38 -5.39
N SER A 193 -11.72 -17.20 -5.66
CA SER A 193 -12.78 -17.28 -4.64
C SER A 193 -13.03 -18.73 -4.17
N SER A 194 -13.01 -19.68 -5.10
CA SER A 194 -13.36 -21.09 -4.89
C SER A 194 -12.39 -21.85 -3.98
N ARG A 195 -11.24 -21.25 -3.65
CA ARG A 195 -10.16 -21.92 -2.89
C ARG A 195 -9.85 -21.27 -1.55
N THR A 196 -10.67 -20.32 -1.10
CA THR A 196 -10.57 -19.69 0.23
C THR A 196 -10.95 -20.62 1.39
N SER A 197 -11.50 -21.82 1.12
CA SER A 197 -11.97 -22.79 2.14
C SER A 197 -10.94 -23.84 2.60
N LYS A 198 -9.75 -23.94 1.97
CA LYS A 198 -8.81 -25.07 2.23
C LYS A 198 -7.55 -24.72 3.04
N ILE A 199 -7.46 -23.55 3.64
CA ILE A 199 -6.32 -23.20 4.52
C ILE A 199 -6.89 -22.97 5.92
N ILE A 200 -7.06 -24.09 6.64
CA ILE A 200 -7.19 -24.15 8.11
C ILE A 200 -5.83 -24.63 8.62
#